data_AF-A0A8C7JNY8-F1
#
_entry.id   AF-A0A8C7JNY8-F1
#
_cell.length_a   1.000
_cell.length_b   1.000
_cell.length_c   1.000
_cell.angle_alpha   90.00
_cell.angle_beta   90.00
_cell.angle_gamma   90.00
#
_symmetry.space_group_name_H-M   'P 1'
#
loop_
_entity.id
_entity.type
_entity.pdbx_description
1 polymer ?
#
loop_
_entity_poly.entity_id
_entity_poly.type
_entity_poly.pdbx_seq_one_letter_code
_entity_poly.pdbx_strand_id
1 'polypeptide(L)' 'IMLFFWLITSNFFRAFYISMNGAKLPEPVVKIEVLHKPFACFQKSKYGDILLVHFEGFLESNGTMFHSR' A
#
# COMPACT_ATOMS: atom_id res chain seq x y z
N ILE A 1 16.26 26.65 -37.50
CA ILE A 1 15.01 25.88 -37.75
C ILE A 1 15.18 24.37 -37.47
N MET A 2 16.20 23.70 -38.02
CA MET A 2 16.39 22.24 -37.89
C MET A 2 16.66 21.75 -36.45
N LEU A 3 17.44 22.50 -35.66
CA LEU A 3 17.72 22.15 -34.24
C LEU A 3 16.47 22.24 -33.36
N PHE A 4 15.57 23.17 -33.66
CA PHE A 4 14.30 23.34 -32.95
C PHE A 4 13.38 22.14 -33.18
N PHE A 5 13.31 21.64 -34.41
CA PHE A 5 12.53 20.44 -34.74
C PHE A 5 13.05 19.19 -34.03
N TRP A 6 14.37 19.02 -33.92
CA TRP A 6 14.97 17.86 -33.24
C TRP A 6 14.73 17.85 -31.71
N LEU A 7 14.73 19.04 -31.08
CA LEU A 7 14.41 19.19 -29.67
C LEU A 7 12.92 18.91 -29.38
N ILE A 8 12.03 19.28 -30.29
CA ILE A 8 10.60 19.03 -30.15
C ILE A 8 10.30 17.54 -30.32
N THR A 9 10.88 16.88 -31.34
CA THR A 9 10.64 15.45 -31.57
C THR A 9 11.20 14.58 -30.44
N SER A 10 12.41 14.88 -29.93
CA SER A 10 13.00 14.12 -28.81
C SER A 10 12.18 14.23 -27.51
N ASN A 11 11.67 15.42 -27.17
CA ASN A 11 10.80 15.59 -26.00
C ASN A 11 9.46 14.89 -26.15
N PHE A 12 8.90 14.89 -27.36
CA PHE A 12 7.65 14.20 -27.65
C PHE A 12 7.81 12.68 -27.50
N PHE A 13 8.90 12.12 -28.04
CA PHE A 13 9.24 10.70 -27.88
C PHE A 13 9.45 10.31 -26.40
N ARG A 14 10.10 11.18 -25.61
CA ARG A 14 10.32 10.94 -24.19
C ARG A 14 9.02 10.94 -23.39
N ALA A 15 8.11 11.89 -23.67
CA ALA A 15 6.80 11.95 -23.03
C ALA A 15 5.93 10.73 -23.37
N PHE A 16 5.95 10.31 -24.64
CA PHE A 16 5.25 9.12 -25.10
C PHE A 16 5.77 7.84 -24.42
N TYR A 17 7.10 7.70 -24.27
CA TYR A 17 7.72 6.56 -23.59
C TYR A 17 7.33 6.46 -22.10
N ILE A 18 7.16 7.60 -21.40
CA ILE A 18 6.74 7.62 -19.99
C ILE A 18 5.27 7.18 -19.85
N SER A 19 4.40 7.64 -20.76
CA SER A 19 2.98 7.28 -20.76
C SER A 19 2.73 5.79 -21.01
N MET A 20 3.56 5.16 -21.86
CA MET A 20 3.47 3.72 -22.13
C MET A 20 3.95 2.84 -20.96
N ASN A 21 4.77 3.39 -20.06
CA ASN A 21 5.31 2.67 -18.90
C ASN A 21 4.59 3.03 -17.60
N GLY A 22 3.25 3.07 -17.64
CA GLY A 22 2.43 3.12 -16.44
C GLY A 22 2.62 1.82 -15.63
N ALA A 23 3.59 1.82 -14.71
CA ALA A 23 3.80 0.70 -13.80
C ALA A 23 2.58 0.54 -12.89
N LYS A 24 2.01 -0.67 -12.84
CA LYS A 24 0.96 -1.01 -11.86
C LYS A 24 1.58 -0.96 -10.47
N LEU A 25 1.00 -0.16 -9.58
CA LEU A 25 1.31 -0.24 -8.16
C LEU A 25 0.96 -1.66 -7.68
N PRO A 26 1.80 -2.28 -6.83
CA PRO A 26 1.43 -3.54 -6.20
C PRO A 26 0.14 -3.35 -5.39
N GLU A 27 -0.65 -4.41 -5.28
CA GLU A 27 -1.82 -4.39 -4.42
C GLU A 27 -1.40 -4.09 -2.98
N PRO A 28 -2.16 -3.26 -2.25
CA PRO A 28 -1.83 -2.95 -0.86
C PRO A 28 -1.98 -4.21 -0.01
N VAL A 29 -0.86 -4.73 0.49
CA VAL A 29 -0.82 -5.89 1.40
C VAL A 29 -0.56 -5.41 2.81
N VAL A 30 -1.41 -5.84 3.75
CA VAL A 30 -1.19 -5.59 5.18
C VAL A 30 -0.21 -6.60 5.77
N LYS A 31 0.73 -6.13 6.58
CA LYS A 31 1.64 -7.00 7.35
C LYS A 31 0.93 -7.47 8.61
N ILE A 32 0.95 -8.77 8.87
CA ILE A 32 0.31 -9.39 10.05
C ILE A 32 1.39 -10.10 10.86
N GLU A 33 1.47 -9.77 12.15
CA GLU A 33 2.38 -10.40 13.10
C GLU A 33 1.58 -10.96 14.29
N VAL A 34 1.87 -12.20 14.67
CA VAL A 34 1.19 -12.87 15.79
C VAL A 34 2.05 -12.72 17.03
N LEU A 35 1.67 -11.79 17.91
CA LEU A 35 2.37 -11.55 19.17
C LEU A 35 2.11 -12.64 20.22
N HIS A 36 0.86 -13.10 20.29
CA HIS A 36 0.44 -14.13 21.24
C HIS A 36 -0.59 -15.04 20.59
N LYS A 37 -0.47 -16.34 20.84
CA LYS A 37 -1.46 -17.35 20.45
C LYS A 37 -1.72 -18.27 21.64
N PRO A 38 -2.99 -18.52 22.00
CA PRO A 38 -3.31 -19.47 23.05
C PRO A 38 -2.92 -20.90 22.65
N PHE A 39 -2.69 -21.75 23.64
CA PHE A 39 -2.22 -23.13 23.45
C PHE A 39 -3.17 -23.96 22.57
N ALA A 40 -4.48 -23.82 22.77
CA ALA A 40 -5.50 -24.47 21.97
C ALA A 40 -6.53 -23.44 21.46
N CYS A 41 -6.92 -23.55 20.20
CA CYS A 41 -7.93 -22.69 19.58
C CYS A 41 -8.73 -23.50 18.55
N PHE A 42 -9.97 -23.85 18.89
CA PHE A 42 -10.83 -24.69 18.05
C PHE A 42 -11.61 -23.87 17.01
N GLN A 43 -11.94 -22.61 17.32
CA GLN A 43 -12.67 -21.70 16.46
C GLN A 43 -11.75 -20.59 15.96
N LYS A 44 -11.70 -20.40 14.63
CA LYS A 44 -11.00 -19.28 13.98
C LYS A 44 -12.03 -18.27 13.48
N SER A 45 -11.67 -16.99 13.48
CA SER A 45 -12.49 -15.92 12.90
C SER A 45 -12.64 -16.12 11.39
N LYS A 46 -13.86 -15.98 10.89
CA LYS A 46 -14.19 -15.99 9.45
C LYS A 46 -14.95 -14.74 9.04
N TYR A 47 -15.02 -14.51 7.73
CA TYR A 47 -15.82 -13.41 7.18
C TYR A 47 -17.29 -13.56 7.61
N GLY A 48 -17.86 -12.46 8.11
CA GLY A 48 -19.23 -12.43 8.63
C GLY A 48 -19.35 -12.67 10.13
N ASP A 49 -18.26 -13.02 10.84
CA ASP A 49 -18.27 -13.10 12.30
C ASP A 49 -18.27 -11.70 12.93
N ILE A 50 -18.91 -11.57 14.09
CA ILE A 50 -18.81 -10.38 14.95
C ILE A 50 -17.72 -10.65 15.98
N LEU A 51 -16.69 -9.81 16.01
CA LEU A 51 -15.57 -9.93 16.93
C LEU A 51 -15.63 -8.82 17.97
N LEU A 52 -15.55 -9.18 19.26
CA LEU A 52 -15.27 -8.23 20.33
C LEU A 52 -13.75 -8.13 20.48
N VAL A 53 -13.18 -6.97 20.14
CA VAL A 53 -11.72 -6.75 20.14
C VAL A 53 -11.38 -5.49 20.91
N HIS A 54 -10.27 -5.52 21.64
CA HIS A 54 -9.56 -4.33 22.08
C HIS A 54 -8.41 -4.07 21.11
N PHE A 55 -8.29 -2.86 20.57
CA PHE A 55 -7.24 -2.50 19.63
C PHE A 55 -6.63 -1.14 19.96
N GLU A 56 -5.36 -1.01 19.58
CA GLU A 56 -4.58 0.21 19.72
C GLU A 56 -4.04 0.61 18.34
N GLY A 57 -4.29 1.86 17.95
CA GLY A 57 -3.88 2.41 16.66
C GLY A 57 -2.70 3.36 16.84
N PHE A 58 -1.61 3.11 16.09
CA PHE A 58 -0.41 3.93 16.06
C PHE A 58 -0.07 4.35 14.64
N LEU A 59 0.47 5.56 14.46
CA LEU A 59 1.02 6.03 13.19
C LEU A 59 2.41 5.43 12.95
N GLU A 60 2.61 4.78 11.80
CA GLU A 60 3.91 4.15 11.48
C GLU A 60 5.06 5.17 11.37
N SER A 61 4.78 6.40 10.95
CA SER A 61 5.79 7.44 10.73
C SER A 61 6.48 7.94 12.00
N ASN A 62 5.77 7.97 13.13
CA ASN A 62 6.27 8.57 14.38
C ASN A 62 5.90 7.78 15.65
N GLY A 63 5.22 6.64 15.50
CA GLY A 63 4.77 5.79 16.62
C GLY A 63 3.73 6.45 17.53
N THR A 64 3.14 7.58 17.14
CA THR A 64 2.16 8.27 18.00
C THR A 64 0.85 7.51 17.98
N MET A 65 0.29 7.26 19.17
CA MET A 65 -1.02 6.65 19.34
C MET A 65 -2.13 7.61 18.91
N PHE A 66 -3.05 7.16 18.06
CA PHE A 66 -4.20 7.96 17.63
C PHE A 66 -5.54 7.43 18.18
N HIS A 67 -5.62 6.15 18.58
CA HIS A 67 -6.84 5.57 19.13
C HIS A 67 -6.60 4.33 20.01
N SER A 68 -7.45 4.13 21.01
CA SER A 68 -7.53 2.91 21.83
C SER A 68 -8.99 2.64 22.17
N ARG A 69 -9.49 1.42 21.92
CA ARG A 69 -10.80 0.96 22.39
C ARG A 69 -10.84 -0.54 22.56
#